data_AF-A0A2W5V346-F1
#
_entry.id   AF-A0A2W5V346-F1
#
_cell.length_a   1.000
_cell.length_b   1.000
_cell.length_c   1.000
_cell.angle_alpha   90.00
_cell.angle_beta   90.00
_cell.angle_gamma   90.00
#
_symmetry.space_group_name_H-M   'P 1'
#
loop_
_entity.id
_entity.type
_entity.pdbx_description
1 polymer ?
#
loop_
_entity_poly.entity_id
_entity_poly.type
_entity_poly.pdbx_seq_one_letter_code
_entity_poly.pdbx_strand_id
1 'polypeptide(L)'
;MCLNKGKVHDDGGVIDFATGLWIAFDSGRCMSQVPNGQASIGVRSQPNISVTEAVLELVAGEFVDFDTSSINLPSQLVFAGSSGRTYELELAVNSLGPGHAVVPGVGAAFHSRYVIEAAECFRSRLEDANIEFHKPRCPIFQRLQQNPFRKTPKG
;
A
#
# COMPACT_ATOMS: atom_id res chain seq x y z
N MET A 1 -1.00 -5.47 4.08
CA MET A 1 -0.99 -5.03 5.50
C MET A 1 0.25 -4.18 5.69
N CYS A 2 0.14 -2.85 5.64
CA CYS A 2 1.26 -1.97 6.00
C CYS A 2 1.44 -2.05 7.52
N LEU A 3 2.54 -2.66 7.97
CA LEU A 3 2.90 -2.75 9.38
C LEU A 3 3.33 -1.36 9.84
N ASN A 4 2.40 -0.63 10.47
CA ASN A 4 2.72 0.61 11.15
C ASN A 4 3.66 0.26 12.32
N LYS A 5 4.87 0.82 12.31
CA LYS A 5 5.92 0.49 13.29
C LYS A 5 5.38 0.61 14.71
N GLY A 6 5.38 -0.50 15.45
CA GLY A 6 5.41 -0.48 16.92
C GLY A 6 4.08 -0.57 17.68
N LYS A 7 2.95 -0.90 17.06
CA LYS A 7 1.73 -1.26 17.81
C LYS A 7 1.11 -2.53 17.24
N VAL A 8 1.30 -3.65 17.95
CA VAL A 8 0.45 -4.83 17.80
C VAL A 8 -0.95 -4.36 18.19
N HIS A 9 -1.80 -4.14 17.19
CA HIS A 9 -3.18 -3.76 17.43
C HIS A 9 -3.90 -4.97 18.05
N ASP A 10 -4.61 -4.73 19.15
CA ASP A 10 -5.73 -5.58 19.57
C ASP A 10 -6.72 -5.57 18.40
N ASP A 11 -6.91 -6.71 17.71
CA ASP A 11 -7.77 -6.88 16.54
C ASP A 11 -9.27 -6.79 16.91
N GLY A 12 -9.61 -5.95 17.90
CA GLY A 12 -10.91 -5.90 18.55
C GLY A 12 -11.29 -7.23 19.20
N GLY A 13 -10.30 -8.05 19.60
CA GLY A 13 -10.50 -9.40 20.11
C GLY A 13 -10.96 -10.45 19.09
N VAL A 14 -10.78 -10.22 17.78
CA VAL A 14 -11.17 -11.18 16.73
C VAL A 14 -10.25 -12.39 16.67
N ILE A 15 -8.97 -12.23 16.99
CA ILE A 15 -7.99 -13.32 17.11
C ILE A 15 -7.23 -13.19 18.42
N ASP A 16 -6.61 -14.29 18.88
CA ASP A 16 -5.73 -14.26 20.03
C ASP A 16 -4.36 -13.63 19.70
N PHE A 17 -3.61 -13.27 20.74
CA PHE A 17 -2.31 -12.61 20.59
C PHE A 17 -1.27 -13.47 19.87
N ALA A 18 -1.22 -14.78 20.12
CA ALA A 18 -0.25 -15.66 19.49
C ALA A 18 -0.52 -15.78 17.99
N THR A 19 -1.79 -15.90 17.62
CA THR A 19 -2.26 -15.88 16.23
C THR A 19 -1.94 -14.55 15.56
N GLY A 20 -2.21 -13.41 16.22
CA GLY A 20 -1.88 -12.08 15.68
C GLY A 20 -0.38 -11.88 15.47
N LEU A 21 0.46 -12.34 16.40
CA LEU A 21 1.91 -12.30 16.27
C LEU A 21 2.40 -13.20 15.12
N TRP A 22 1.83 -14.40 14.99
CA TRP A 22 2.15 -15.32 13.90
C TRP A 22 1.80 -14.71 12.53
N ILE A 23 0.62 -14.11 12.38
CA ILE A 23 0.20 -13.37 11.17
C ILE A 23 1.22 -12.27 10.82
N ALA A 24 1.61 -11.45 11.81
CA ALA A 24 2.57 -10.37 11.59
C ALA A 24 3.95 -10.89 11.17
N PHE A 25 4.41 -11.98 11.80
CA PHE A 25 5.70 -12.59 11.48
C PHE A 25 5.71 -13.23 10.10
N ASP A 26 4.74 -14.09 9.77
CA ASP A 26 4.74 -14.82 8.50
C ASP A 26 4.43 -13.93 7.30
N SER A 27 3.61 -12.87 7.48
CA SER A 27 3.45 -11.85 6.43
C SER A 27 4.76 -11.10 6.16
N GLY A 28 5.50 -10.71 7.21
CA GLY A 28 6.84 -10.13 7.07
C GLY A 28 7.82 -11.07 6.39
N ARG A 29 7.77 -12.36 6.72
CA ARG A 29 8.58 -13.40 6.10
C ARG A 29 8.29 -13.55 4.61
N CYS A 30 7.03 -13.64 4.19
CA CYS A 30 6.67 -13.67 2.77
C CYS A 30 7.10 -12.36 2.06
N MET A 31 6.94 -11.20 2.70
CA MET A 31 7.37 -9.92 2.13
C MET A 31 8.89 -9.82 1.93
N SER A 32 9.69 -10.49 2.77
CA SER A 32 11.16 -10.50 2.61
C SER A 32 11.65 -11.19 1.34
N GLN A 33 10.78 -11.94 0.65
CA GLN A 33 11.09 -12.64 -0.59
C GLN A 33 10.83 -11.79 -1.84
N VAL A 34 10.18 -10.62 -1.69
CA VAL A 34 9.94 -9.71 -2.80
C VAL A 34 11.29 -9.17 -3.31
N PRO A 35 11.58 -9.25 -4.62
CA PRO A 35 12.84 -8.75 -5.17
C PRO A 35 13.11 -7.28 -4.82
N ASN A 36 14.36 -6.98 -4.47
CA ASN A 36 14.83 -5.60 -4.30
C ASN A 36 14.74 -4.83 -5.63
N GLY A 37 14.49 -3.51 -5.57
CA GLY A 37 14.39 -2.65 -6.76
C GLY A 37 13.03 -1.99 -6.97
N GLN A 38 12.14 -2.09 -5.97
CA GLN A 38 10.81 -1.49 -5.99
C GLN A 38 10.72 -0.49 -4.84
N ALA A 39 10.07 0.65 -5.07
CA ALA A 39 9.99 1.73 -4.11
C ALA A 39 8.54 2.21 -3.99
N SER A 40 8.17 2.68 -2.79
CA SER A 40 7.01 3.53 -2.66
C SER A 40 7.44 4.98 -2.70
N ILE A 41 6.61 5.83 -3.30
CA ILE A 41 6.73 7.28 -3.27
C ILE A 41 5.48 7.85 -2.58
N GLY A 42 5.70 8.63 -1.52
CA GLY A 42 4.63 9.37 -0.86
C GLY A 42 4.44 10.70 -1.59
N VAL A 43 3.25 10.96 -2.11
CA VAL A 43 2.92 12.23 -2.75
C VAL A 43 1.96 13.01 -1.86
N ARG A 44 2.43 14.13 -1.31
CA ARG A 44 1.60 15.05 -0.55
C ARG A 44 1.33 16.28 -1.42
N SER A 45 0.12 16.45 -1.90
CA SER A 45 -0.31 17.75 -2.42
C SER A 45 -0.65 18.67 -1.23
N GLN A 46 -0.48 19.99 -1.41
CA GLN A 46 -1.20 20.94 -0.57
C GLN A 46 -2.71 20.62 -0.62
N PRO A 47 -3.51 21.01 0.39
CA PRO A 47 -4.95 20.74 0.46
C PRO A 47 -5.74 21.51 -0.60
N ASN A 48 -5.50 21.19 -1.87
CA ASN A 48 -6.24 21.64 -3.03
C ASN A 48 -6.56 20.40 -3.87
N ILE A 49 -7.85 20.09 -3.98
CA ILE A 49 -8.37 18.86 -4.60
C ILE A 49 -7.97 18.78 -6.08
N SER A 50 -7.87 19.91 -6.78
CA SER A 50 -7.50 19.94 -8.20
C SER A 50 -6.09 19.41 -8.47
N VAL A 51 -5.19 19.54 -7.50
CA VAL A 51 -3.80 19.07 -7.62
C VAL A 51 -3.74 17.55 -7.45
N THR A 52 -4.57 17.00 -6.56
CA THR A 52 -4.68 15.54 -6.38
C THR A 52 -5.17 14.86 -7.65
N GLU A 53 -6.20 15.43 -8.31
CA GLU A 53 -6.72 14.91 -9.57
C GLU A 53 -5.67 14.96 -10.69
N ALA A 54 -4.98 16.11 -10.84
CA ALA A 54 -3.90 16.25 -11.82
C ALA A 54 -2.75 15.25 -11.58
N VAL A 55 -2.39 14.98 -10.32
CA VAL A 55 -1.39 13.96 -9.97
C VAL A 55 -1.87 12.55 -10.34
N LEU A 56 -3.14 12.21 -10.09
CA LEU A 56 -3.70 10.92 -10.46
C LEU A 56 -3.71 10.72 -11.98
N GLU A 57 -4.08 11.76 -12.74
CA GLU A 57 -4.08 11.74 -14.21
C GLU A 57 -2.65 11.61 -14.76
N LEU A 58 -1.71 12.39 -14.24
CA LEU A 58 -0.29 12.32 -14.59
C LEU A 58 0.26 10.89 -14.37
N VAL A 59 0.02 10.32 -13.20
CA VAL A 59 0.50 8.97 -12.88
C VAL A 59 -0.17 7.93 -13.78
N ALA A 60 -1.48 8.03 -14.01
CA ALA A 60 -2.22 7.10 -14.86
C ALA A 60 -1.80 7.15 -16.34
N GLY A 61 -1.34 8.32 -16.81
CA GLY A 61 -0.90 8.54 -18.19
C GLY A 61 0.58 8.21 -18.44
N GLU A 62 1.47 8.67 -17.57
CA GLU A 62 2.92 8.69 -17.83
C GLU A 62 3.73 7.72 -16.94
N PHE A 63 3.16 7.30 -15.82
CA PHE A 63 3.80 6.45 -14.80
C PHE A 63 3.00 5.16 -14.57
N VAL A 64 2.69 4.45 -15.65
CA VAL A 64 1.87 3.22 -15.65
C VAL A 64 2.47 2.06 -14.84
N ASP A 65 3.75 2.17 -14.48
CA ASP A 65 4.49 1.28 -13.60
C ASP A 65 4.31 1.62 -12.09
N PHE A 66 3.52 2.63 -11.76
CA PHE A 66 3.12 2.96 -10.40
C PHE A 66 1.64 2.63 -10.16
N ASP A 67 1.38 1.97 -9.04
CA ASP A 67 0.03 1.74 -8.52
C ASP A 67 -0.26 2.73 -7.39
N THR A 68 -1.53 3.14 -7.21
CA THR A 68 -1.95 3.94 -6.05
C THR A 68 -2.03 3.03 -4.82
N SER A 69 -1.03 3.09 -3.95
CA SER A 69 -0.89 2.20 -2.80
C SER A 69 -1.69 2.63 -1.59
N SER A 70 -1.86 3.94 -1.37
CA SER A 70 -2.68 4.47 -0.27
C SER A 70 -3.20 5.88 -0.54
N ILE A 71 -4.37 6.20 0.00
CA ILE A 71 -4.94 7.55 0.05
C ILE A 71 -5.12 7.89 1.52
N ASN A 72 -4.10 8.45 2.15
CA ASN A 72 -4.15 8.73 3.59
C ASN A 72 -5.10 9.89 3.89
N LEU A 73 -5.11 10.90 3.00
CA LEU A 73 -5.98 12.07 3.01
C LEU A 73 -6.37 12.42 1.56
N PRO A 74 -7.43 13.21 1.32
CA PRO A 74 -7.77 13.70 -0.02
C PRO A 74 -6.62 14.45 -0.73
N SER A 75 -5.68 15.01 0.03
CA SER A 75 -4.47 15.67 -0.49
C SER A 75 -3.18 14.90 -0.23
N GLN A 76 -3.26 13.64 0.19
CA GLN A 76 -2.07 12.82 0.44
C GLN A 76 -2.25 11.42 -0.12
N LEU A 77 -1.59 11.21 -1.25
CA LEU A 77 -1.53 9.96 -1.99
C LEU A 77 -0.19 9.26 -1.71
N VAL A 78 -0.16 7.96 -1.89
CA VAL A 78 1.06 7.17 -1.91
C VAL A 78 0.96 6.31 -3.15
N PHE A 79 2.03 6.31 -3.94
CA PHE A 79 2.19 5.45 -5.09
C PHE A 79 3.30 4.44 -4.82
N ALA A 80 3.23 3.28 -5.46
CA ALA A 80 4.19 2.21 -5.31
C ALA A 80 4.52 1.63 -6.68
N GLY A 81 5.80 1.59 -7.02
CA GLY A 81 6.23 1.28 -8.38
C GLY A 81 7.73 1.02 -8.51
N SER A 82 8.22 1.15 -9.74
CA SER A 82 9.64 0.95 -10.06
C SER A 82 10.52 1.99 -9.39
N SER A 83 11.59 1.55 -8.71
CA SER A 83 12.59 2.47 -8.14
C SER A 83 13.34 3.28 -9.20
N GLY A 84 13.43 2.77 -10.44
CA GLY A 84 14.13 3.45 -11.53
C GLY A 84 13.46 4.76 -11.97
N ARG A 85 12.17 4.94 -11.68
CA ARG A 85 11.37 6.10 -12.13
C ARG A 85 10.85 6.96 -10.98
N THR A 86 11.19 6.65 -9.73
CA THR A 86 10.71 7.44 -8.58
C THR A 86 11.19 8.89 -8.63
N TYR A 87 12.41 9.13 -9.08
CA TYR A 87 12.94 10.49 -9.20
C TYR A 87 12.24 11.29 -10.32
N GLU A 88 11.96 10.66 -11.46
CA GLU A 88 11.18 11.29 -12.54
C GLU A 88 9.77 11.65 -12.07
N LEU A 89 9.12 10.74 -11.34
CA LEU A 89 7.79 10.98 -10.78
C LEU A 89 7.82 12.10 -9.73
N GLU A 90 8.85 12.13 -8.87
CA GLU A 90 9.05 13.21 -7.90
C GLU A 90 9.15 14.57 -8.59
N LEU A 91 10.00 14.68 -9.61
CA LEU A 91 10.15 15.92 -10.39
C LEU A 91 8.85 16.33 -11.09
N ALA A 92 8.16 15.37 -11.72
CA ALA A 92 6.92 15.65 -12.43
C ALA A 92 5.83 16.16 -11.47
N VAL A 93 5.66 15.51 -10.31
CA VAL A 93 4.72 15.96 -9.28
C VAL A 93 5.11 17.33 -8.72
N ASN A 94 6.39 17.58 -8.45
CA ASN A 94 6.86 18.87 -7.93
C ASN A 94 6.66 20.00 -8.96
N SER A 95 6.67 19.68 -10.26
CA SER A 95 6.43 20.65 -11.33
C SER A 95 4.97 21.11 -11.46
N LEU A 96 4.01 20.37 -10.89
CA LEU A 96 2.58 20.72 -10.87
C LEU A 96 2.27 21.92 -9.93
N GLY A 97 3.27 22.49 -9.27
CA GLY A 97 3.14 23.69 -8.43
C GLY A 97 3.09 23.36 -6.94
N PRO A 98 1.91 23.26 -6.32
CA PRO A 98 1.78 22.95 -4.89
C PRO A 98 1.86 21.44 -4.56
N GLY A 99 2.22 20.60 -5.53
CA GLY A 99 2.51 19.18 -5.32
C GLY A 99 3.88 19.01 -4.67
N HIS A 100 3.98 18.20 -3.62
CA HIS A 100 5.26 17.85 -3.00
C HIS A 100 5.38 16.33 -2.89
N ALA A 101 6.27 15.74 -3.68
CA ALA A 101 6.61 14.33 -3.59
C ALA A 101 7.77 14.11 -2.62
N VAL A 102 7.72 13.01 -1.87
CA VAL A 102 8.81 12.53 -1.03
C VAL A 102 8.91 11.03 -1.24
N VAL A 103 10.11 10.53 -1.52
CA VAL A 103 10.36 9.09 -1.57
C VAL A 103 10.64 8.57 -0.15
N PRO A 104 9.73 7.84 0.51
CA PRO A 104 10.01 7.19 1.78
C PRO A 104 11.02 6.05 1.60
N GLY A 105 11.94 5.90 2.55
CA GLY A 105 12.88 4.78 2.61
C GLY A 105 12.22 3.46 3.04
N VAL A 106 11.27 2.96 2.24
CA VAL A 106 10.63 1.66 2.45
C VAL A 106 11.30 0.59 1.60
N GLY A 107 11.38 -0.63 2.13
CA GLY A 107 12.09 -1.74 1.49
C GLY A 107 11.34 -2.44 0.34
N ALA A 108 10.07 -2.08 0.07
CA ALA A 108 9.27 -2.67 -1.00
C ALA A 108 8.13 -1.73 -1.44
N ALA A 109 7.59 -1.95 -2.64
CA ALA A 109 6.41 -1.28 -3.18
C ALA A 109 5.11 -1.88 -2.62
N PHE A 110 4.83 -1.69 -1.33
CA PHE A 110 3.64 -2.27 -0.68
C PHE A 110 2.32 -1.81 -1.34
N HIS A 111 1.30 -2.67 -1.29
CA HIS A 111 -0.02 -2.42 -1.89
C HIS A 111 -0.01 -2.17 -3.41
N SER A 112 0.98 -2.73 -4.12
CA SER A 112 1.09 -2.69 -5.58
C SER A 112 1.11 -4.09 -6.18
N ARG A 113 1.21 -4.17 -7.51
CA ARG A 113 1.35 -5.44 -8.24
C ARG A 113 2.62 -6.20 -7.91
N TYR A 114 3.63 -5.47 -7.46
CA TYR A 114 4.95 -6.02 -7.24
C TYR A 114 5.07 -6.88 -5.98
N VAL A 115 4.01 -6.93 -5.15
CA VAL A 115 3.96 -7.79 -3.95
C VAL A 115 2.98 -8.98 -4.12
N ILE A 116 2.55 -9.27 -5.35
CA ILE A 116 1.53 -10.32 -5.59
C ILE A 116 2.02 -11.71 -5.20
N GLU A 117 3.28 -12.05 -5.50
CA GLU A 117 3.85 -13.35 -5.14
C GLU A 117 3.96 -13.52 -3.61
N ALA A 118 4.29 -12.44 -2.91
CA ALA A 118 4.33 -12.44 -1.45
C ALA A 118 2.93 -12.49 -0.83
N ALA A 119 1.93 -11.90 -1.47
CA ALA A 119 0.53 -12.04 -1.07
C ALA A 119 0.05 -13.48 -1.24
N GLU A 120 0.38 -14.13 -2.35
CA GLU A 120 0.06 -15.55 -2.60
C GLU A 120 0.78 -16.47 -1.61
N CYS A 121 2.07 -16.25 -1.34
CA CYS A 121 2.81 -16.93 -0.27
C CYS A 121 2.06 -16.87 1.06
N PHE A 122 1.62 -15.67 1.44
CA PHE A 122 0.95 -15.48 2.71
C PHE A 122 -0.46 -16.08 2.72
N ARG A 123 -1.19 -16.02 1.59
CA ARG A 123 -2.49 -16.67 1.44
C ARG A 123 -2.40 -18.17 1.70
N SER A 124 -1.44 -18.87 1.11
CA SER A 124 -1.24 -20.31 1.36
C SER A 124 -0.96 -20.60 2.84
N ARG A 125 -0.16 -19.76 3.51
CA ARG A 125 0.07 -19.90 4.97
C ARG A 125 -1.21 -19.76 5.78
N LEU A 126 -2.06 -18.79 5.45
CA LEU A 126 -3.33 -18.56 6.13
C LEU A 126 -4.30 -19.74 5.96
N GLU A 127 -4.34 -20.32 4.76
CA GLU A 127 -5.16 -21.51 4.45
C GLU A 127 -4.75 -22.72 5.29
N ASP A 128 -3.44 -22.91 5.51
CA ASP A 128 -2.91 -24.01 6.30
C ASP A 128 -3.05 -23.80 7.83
N ALA A 129 -3.19 -22.56 8.30
CA ALA A 129 -3.08 -22.21 9.71
C ALA A 129 -4.34 -22.48 10.55
N ASN A 130 -5.48 -22.80 9.93
CA ASN A 130 -6.77 -23.07 10.59
C ASN A 130 -7.10 -22.08 11.72
N ILE A 131 -7.12 -20.79 11.39
CA ILE A 131 -7.30 -19.69 12.35
C ILE A 131 -8.74 -19.67 12.88
N GLU A 132 -8.89 -19.62 14.20
CA GLU A 132 -10.18 -19.36 14.84
C GLU A 132 -10.46 -17.85 14.88
N PHE A 133 -11.63 -17.46 14.39
CA PHE A 133 -12.09 -16.07 14.42
C PHE A 133 -13.23 -15.91 15.43
N HIS A 134 -13.08 -14.93 16.31
CA HIS A 134 -14.07 -14.55 17.30
C HIS A 134 -14.84 -13.29 16.89
N LYS A 135 -15.99 -13.07 17.54
CA LYS A 135 -16.79 -11.87 17.35
C LYS A 135 -16.00 -10.64 17.86
N PRO A 136 -15.91 -9.55 17.07
CA PRO A 136 -15.32 -8.30 17.53
C PRO A 136 -15.99 -7.79 18.81
N ARG A 137 -15.20 -7.35 19.77
CA ARG A 137 -15.64 -6.74 21.04
C ARG A 137 -15.87 -5.23 20.91
N CYS A 138 -15.37 -4.63 19.84
CA CYS A 138 -15.59 -3.24 19.47
C CYS A 138 -15.85 -3.12 17.96
N PRO A 139 -16.41 -1.99 17.49
CA PRO A 139 -16.52 -1.71 16.06
C PRO A 139 -15.15 -1.69 15.38
N ILE A 140 -15.02 -2.39 14.25
CA ILE A 140 -13.82 -2.40 13.41
C ILE A 140 -14.09 -1.53 12.19
N PHE A 141 -13.32 -0.45 12.02
CA PHE A 141 -13.35 0.38 10.82
C PHE A 141 -12.24 -0.07 9.87
N GLN A 142 -12.58 -0.94 8.94
CA GLN A 142 -11.63 -1.45 7.95
C GLN A 142 -11.58 -0.52 6.74
N ARG A 143 -10.39 -0.04 6.40
CA ARG A 143 -10.13 0.61 5.12
C ARG A 143 -10.01 -0.47 4.04
N LEU A 144 -11.11 -0.73 3.34
CA LEU A 144 -11.12 -1.63 2.18
C LEU A 144 -10.43 -0.93 0.99
N GLN A 145 -9.39 -1.52 0.41
CA GLN A 145 -8.92 -1.14 -0.92
C GLN A 145 -9.97 -1.59 -1.94
N GLN A 146 -10.63 -0.65 -2.61
CA GLN A 146 -11.37 -0.99 -3.83
C GLN A 146 -10.37 -1.11 -4.99
N ASN A 147 -10.21 -2.37 -5.43
CA ASN A 147 -9.57 -2.87 -6.65
C ASN A 147 -8.06 -3.24 -6.53
N PRO A 148 -7.68 -4.53 -6.67
CA PRO A 148 -6.28 -4.94 -6.60
C PRO A 148 -5.47 -4.45 -7.80
N PHE A 149 -6.02 -4.47 -9.03
CA PHE A 149 -5.32 -4.03 -10.23
C PHE A 149 -6.34 -3.47 -11.23
N ARG A 150 -6.16 -2.20 -11.63
CA ARG A 150 -6.78 -1.46 -12.76
C ARG A 150 -8.06 -2.09 -13.36
N LYS A 151 -9.23 -1.44 -13.22
CA LYS A 151 -10.32 -1.64 -14.20
C LYS A 151 -9.84 -1.03 -15.51
N THR A 152 -9.70 -1.86 -16.54
CA THR A 152 -9.56 -1.38 -17.92
C THR A 152 -10.70 -0.42 -18.25
N PRO A 153 -10.46 0.66 -19.02
CA PRO A 153 -11.55 1.47 -19.53
C PRO A 153 -12.47 0.57 -20.34
N LYS A 154 -13.77 0.59 -20.04
CA LYS A 154 -14.76 0.08 -20.99
C LYS A 154 -14.72 1.02 -22.20
N GLY A 155 -14.32 0.47 -23.35
CA GLY A 155 -14.56 1.10 -24.65
C GLY A 155 -16.04 1.14 -24.99
#